data_AF-A0A919XJC3-F1
#
_entry.id   AF-A0A919XJC3-F1
#
_cell.length_a   1.000
_cell.length_b   1.000
_cell.length_c   1.000
_cell.angle_alpha   90.00
_cell.angle_beta   90.00
_cell.angle_gamma   90.00
#
_symmetry.space_group_name_H-M   'P 1'
#
loop_
_entity.id
_entity.type
_entity.pdbx_description
1 polymer ?
#
loop_
_entity_poly.entity_id
_entity_poly.type
_entity_poly.pdbx_seq_one_letter_code
_entity_poly.pdbx_strand_id
1 'polypeptide(L)'
;MTTPLHPLIVHFPIALLFLAAVMQLLAIWRPRLFDRTADILLGLGFLSGIAAYMTGDGGERYAVSVFGATRDMIHKHENIAFYTLIVYGLLLAVKILFRLPGLRRRFAAGLRWAAPLVVILSLAGLVLVYYTGHYGGQIVYHGTQASANP
;
A
#
# COMPACT_ATOMS: atom_id res chain seq x y z
N MET A 1 2.54 28.97 7.53
CA MET A 1 1.89 27.64 7.55
C MET A 1 2.71 26.71 6.68
N THR A 2 3.45 25.78 7.26
CA THR A 2 4.15 24.74 6.49
C THR A 2 3.12 23.69 6.10
N THR A 3 2.86 23.52 4.81
CA THR A 3 2.04 22.41 4.33
C THR A 3 2.72 21.10 4.74
N PRO A 4 2.07 20.20 5.48
CA PRO A 4 2.65 18.92 5.83
C PRO A 4 2.93 18.14 4.54
N LEU A 5 4.15 17.62 4.39
CA LEU A 5 4.51 16.84 3.20
C LEU A 5 3.69 15.53 3.13
N HIS A 6 3.32 14.99 4.29
CA HIS A 6 2.68 13.67 4.38
C HIS A 6 1.32 13.60 3.65
N PRO A 7 0.32 14.47 3.87
CA PRO A 7 -0.93 14.48 3.09
C PRO A 7 -0.76 14.60 1.56
N LEU A 8 0.31 15.27 1.10
CA LEU A 8 0.61 15.38 -0.32
C LEU A 8 1.14 14.04 -0.88
N ILE A 9 1.95 13.33 -0.10
CA ILE A 9 2.67 12.13 -0.54
C ILE A 9 1.82 10.85 -0.39
N VAL A 10 0.90 10.79 0.57
CA VAL A 10 0.09 9.57 0.85
C VAL A 10 -0.88 9.16 -0.26
N HIS A 11 -1.26 10.06 -1.16
CA HIS A 11 -2.19 9.74 -2.26
C HIS A 11 -1.52 8.88 -3.35
N PHE A 12 -0.22 9.08 -3.58
CA PHE A 12 0.54 8.32 -4.57
C PHE A 12 0.56 6.81 -4.30
N PRO A 13 0.96 6.32 -3.11
CA PRO A 13 0.98 4.89 -2.84
C PRO A 13 -0.41 4.27 -2.92
N ILE A 14 -1.47 4.97 -2.45
CA ILE A 14 -2.83 4.45 -2.52
C ILE A 14 -3.23 4.18 -3.98
N ALA A 15 -3.11 5.19 -4.84
CA ALA A 15 -3.51 5.07 -6.25
C ALA A 15 -2.64 4.07 -7.02
N LEU A 16 -1.32 4.14 -6.86
CA LEU A 16 -0.37 3.29 -7.57
C LEU A 16 -0.49 1.83 -7.15
N LEU A 17 -0.58 1.54 -5.85
CA LEU A 17 -0.69 0.17 -5.35
C LEU A 17 -2.06 -0.44 -5.66
N PHE A 18 -3.14 0.34 -5.56
CA PHE A 18 -4.47 -0.12 -6.01
C PHE A 18 -4.45 -0.50 -7.49
N LEU A 19 -3.92 0.38 -8.36
CA LEU A 19 -3.84 0.09 -9.78
C LEU A 19 -2.89 -1.08 -10.08
N ALA A 20 -1.78 -1.19 -9.35
CA ALA A 20 -0.86 -2.32 -9.46
C ALA A 20 -1.56 -3.65 -9.19
N ALA A 21 -2.32 -3.74 -8.09
CA ALA A 21 -3.08 -4.95 -7.75
C ALA A 21 -4.15 -5.27 -8.81
N VAL A 22 -4.90 -4.27 -9.28
CA VAL A 22 -5.90 -4.47 -10.36
C VAL A 22 -5.22 -4.98 -11.64
N MET A 23 -4.13 -4.35 -12.07
CA MET A 23 -3.38 -4.78 -13.26
C MET A 23 -2.77 -6.18 -13.07
N GLN A 24 -2.35 -6.53 -11.85
CA GLN A 24 -1.84 -7.85 -11.52
C GLN A 24 -2.92 -8.94 -11.67
N LEU A 25 -4.15 -8.65 -11.26
CA LEU A 25 -5.29 -9.54 -11.44
C LEU A 25 -5.66 -9.65 -12.93
N LEU A 26 -5.69 -8.53 -13.66
CA LEU A 26 -5.96 -8.53 -15.10
C LEU A 26 -4.90 -9.30 -15.91
N ALA A 27 -3.65 -9.31 -15.44
CA ALA A 27 -2.55 -10.07 -16.04
C ALA A 27 -2.78 -11.59 -16.02
N ILE A 28 -3.70 -12.12 -15.22
CA ILE A 28 -4.06 -13.55 -15.23
C ILE A 28 -4.62 -13.95 -16.61
N TRP A 29 -5.49 -13.12 -17.20
CA TRP A 29 -6.10 -13.40 -18.49
C TRP A 29 -5.24 -12.90 -19.66
N ARG A 30 -4.55 -11.77 -19.48
CA ARG A 30 -3.82 -11.09 -20.56
C ARG A 30 -2.43 -10.64 -20.08
N PRO A 31 -1.53 -11.57 -19.74
CA PRO A 31 -0.24 -11.24 -19.12
C PRO A 31 0.64 -10.36 -19.99
N ARG A 32 0.62 -10.56 -21.32
CA ARG A 32 1.39 -9.74 -22.28
C ARG A 32 1.00 -8.27 -22.29
N LEU A 33 -0.23 -7.94 -21.89
CA LEU A 33 -0.75 -6.58 -21.87
C LEU A 33 -0.53 -5.90 -20.52
N PHE A 34 -0.76 -6.61 -19.41
CA PHE A 34 -0.84 -5.99 -18.09
C PHE A 34 0.36 -6.23 -17.17
N ASP A 35 1.12 -7.32 -17.34
CA ASP A 35 2.10 -7.76 -16.33
C ASP A 35 3.26 -6.76 -16.14
N ARG A 36 3.76 -6.15 -17.22
CA ARG A 36 4.80 -5.11 -17.13
C ARG A 36 4.30 -3.84 -16.46
N THR A 37 3.09 -3.41 -16.80
CA THR A 37 2.46 -2.22 -16.19
C THR A 37 2.22 -2.46 -14.70
N ALA A 38 1.73 -3.65 -14.33
CA ALA A 38 1.57 -4.05 -12.94
C ALA A 38 2.88 -3.98 -12.16
N ASP A 39 3.99 -4.46 -12.73
CA ASP A 39 5.32 -4.38 -12.09
C ASP A 39 5.78 -2.95 -11.83
N ILE A 40 5.66 -2.09 -12.84
CA ILE A 40 6.11 -0.70 -12.76
C ILE A 40 5.29 0.03 -11.70
N LEU A 41 3.96 -0.13 -11.73
CA LEU A 41 3.06 0.46 -10.74
C LEU A 41 3.34 -0.08 -9.33
N LEU A 42 3.58 -1.38 -9.19
CA LEU A 42 3.93 -2.01 -7.91
C LEU A 42 5.23 -1.43 -7.35
N GLY A 43 6.28 -1.32 -8.17
CA GLY A 43 7.56 -0.76 -7.75
C GLY A 43 7.45 0.71 -7.34
N LEU A 44 6.83 1.54 -8.18
CA LEU A 44 6.63 2.97 -7.89
C LEU A 44 5.72 3.17 -6.67
N GLY A 45 4.61 2.43 -6.60
CA GLY A 45 3.69 2.47 -5.47
C GLY A 45 4.36 2.07 -4.17
N PHE A 46 5.16 1.01 -4.18
CA PHE A 46 5.88 0.55 -2.99
C PHE A 46 6.92 1.58 -2.51
N LEU A 47 7.73 2.13 -3.43
CA LEU A 47 8.72 3.17 -3.09
C LEU A 47 8.06 4.44 -2.55
N SER A 48 6.98 4.90 -3.19
CA SER A 48 6.21 6.05 -2.69
C SER A 48 5.56 5.76 -1.33
N GLY A 49 5.16 4.52 -1.06
CA GLY A 49 4.62 4.09 0.22
C GLY A 49 5.65 4.12 1.34
N ILE A 50 6.89 3.69 1.06
CA ILE A 50 8.00 3.84 2.01
C ILE A 50 8.22 5.33 2.35
N ALA A 51 8.27 6.19 1.33
CA ALA A 51 8.44 7.62 1.52
C ALA A 51 7.28 8.25 2.34
N ALA A 52 6.04 7.83 2.06
CA ALA A 52 4.87 8.24 2.83
C ALA A 52 4.97 7.81 4.30
N TYR A 53 5.35 6.55 4.55
CA TYR A 53 5.50 6.02 5.91
C TYR A 53 6.58 6.75 6.71
N MET A 54 7.75 7.02 6.09
CA MET A 54 8.84 7.76 6.74
C MET A 54 8.49 9.20 7.10
N THR A 55 7.46 9.78 6.46
CA THR A 55 6.98 11.14 6.75
C THR A 55 5.78 11.16 7.71
N GLY A 56 5.36 10.00 8.23
CA GLY A 56 4.18 9.79 9.07
C GLY A 56 4.11 10.67 10.31
N ASP A 57 5.20 10.81 11.06
CA ASP A 57 5.27 11.65 12.28
C ASP A 57 4.86 13.10 12.02
N GLY A 58 5.20 13.63 10.84
CA GLY A 58 4.78 14.98 10.43
C GLY A 58 3.29 15.04 10.12
N GLY A 59 2.73 13.95 9.58
CA GLY A 59 1.31 13.76 9.35
C GLY A 59 0.50 13.65 10.64
N GLU A 60 0.98 12.93 11.64
CA GLU A 60 0.31 12.79 12.95
C GLU A 60 0.09 14.16 13.61
N ARG A 61 1.17 14.94 13.77
CA ARG A 61 1.08 16.27 14.40
C ARG A 61 0.10 17.19 13.67
N TYR A 62 0.10 17.12 12.34
CA TYR A 62 -0.85 17.88 11.54
C TYR A 62 -2.29 17.39 11.73
N ALA A 63 -2.51 16.08 11.73
CA ALA A 63 -3.84 15.50 11.92
C ALA A 63 -4.47 15.85 13.27
N VAL A 64 -3.67 15.82 14.35
CA VAL A 64 -4.12 16.23 15.67
C VAL A 64 -4.44 17.73 15.70
N SER A 65 -3.56 18.58 15.17
CA SER A 65 -3.71 20.04 15.27
C SER A 65 -4.76 20.63 14.33
N VAL A 66 -4.95 20.05 13.14
CA VAL A 66 -5.84 20.59 12.10
C VAL A 66 -7.18 19.85 12.05
N PHE A 67 -7.16 18.53 12.21
CA PHE A 67 -8.38 17.71 12.11
C PHE A 67 -8.91 17.26 13.47
N GLY A 68 -8.25 17.60 14.59
CA GLY A 68 -8.66 17.16 15.93
C GLY A 68 -8.64 15.65 16.11
N ALA A 69 -7.89 14.93 15.27
CA ALA A 69 -7.91 13.47 15.26
C ALA A 69 -7.32 12.89 16.55
N THR A 70 -7.91 11.80 17.04
CA THR A 70 -7.39 11.08 18.20
C THR A 70 -6.19 10.21 17.79
N ARG A 71 -5.31 9.91 18.75
CA ARG A 71 -4.16 9.01 18.51
C ARG A 71 -4.60 7.63 18.03
N ASP A 72 -5.73 7.12 18.52
CA ASP A 72 -6.26 5.81 18.10
C ASP A 72 -6.63 5.77 16.61
N MET A 73 -7.24 6.84 16.09
CA MET A 73 -7.55 6.94 14.65
C MET A 73 -6.27 6.94 13.80
N ILE A 74 -5.25 7.67 14.26
CA ILE A 74 -3.96 7.77 13.57
C ILE A 74 -3.24 6.43 13.60
N HIS A 75 -3.15 5.78 14.76
CA HIS A 75 -2.55 4.45 14.90
C HIS A 75 -3.25 3.39 14.05
N LYS A 76 -4.59 3.43 13.94
CA LYS A 76 -5.34 2.53 13.05
C LYS A 76 -4.94 2.71 11.59
N HIS A 77 -4.87 3.95 11.12
CA HIS A 77 -4.41 4.25 9.76
C HIS A 77 -2.96 3.79 9.53
N GLU A 78 -2.07 4.11 10.46
CA GLU A 78 -0.64 3.76 10.38
C GLU A 78 -0.43 2.24 10.36
N ASN A 79 -1.09 1.49 11.26
CA ASN A 79 -0.97 0.04 11.32
C ASN A 79 -1.41 -0.62 10.01
N ILE A 80 -2.54 -0.17 9.43
CA ILE A 80 -3.03 -0.72 8.16
C ILE A 80 -2.12 -0.30 7.00
N ALA A 81 -1.55 0.91 7.01
CA ALA A 81 -0.55 1.34 6.04
C ALA A 81 0.73 0.48 6.14
N PHE A 82 1.17 0.14 7.35
CA PHE A 82 2.31 -0.73 7.59
C PHE A 82 2.06 -2.16 7.06
N TYR A 83 0.91 -2.75 7.36
CA TYR A 83 0.54 -4.06 6.81
C TYR A 83 0.40 -4.02 5.29
N THR A 84 -0.10 -2.92 4.72
CA THR A 84 -0.14 -2.69 3.28
C THR A 84 1.27 -2.75 2.68
N LEU A 85 2.24 -2.06 3.29
CA LEU A 85 3.63 -2.11 2.85
C LEU A 85 4.22 -3.51 2.95
N ILE A 86 3.98 -4.23 4.04
CA ILE A 86 4.47 -5.62 4.17
C ILE A 86 3.92 -6.50 3.04
N VAL A 87 2.61 -6.47 2.80
CA VAL A 87 1.97 -7.32 1.78
C VAL A 87 2.46 -6.98 0.38
N TYR A 88 2.54 -5.70 0.01
CA TYR A 88 3.05 -5.30 -1.30
C TYR A 88 4.57 -5.51 -1.44
N GLY A 89 5.32 -5.39 -0.35
CA GLY A 89 6.74 -5.73 -0.31
C GLY A 89 6.99 -7.22 -0.53
N LEU A 90 6.18 -8.09 0.09
CA LEU A 90 6.21 -9.53 -0.15
C LEU A 90 5.80 -9.86 -1.59
N LEU A 91 4.76 -9.20 -2.13
CA LEU A 91 4.36 -9.37 -3.52
C LEU A 91 5.51 -8.99 -4.47
N LEU A 92 6.15 -7.84 -4.25
CA LEU A 92 7.28 -7.38 -5.04
C LEU A 92 8.47 -8.35 -4.95
N ALA A 93 8.81 -8.81 -3.75
CA ALA A 93 9.87 -9.79 -3.55
C ALA A 93 9.60 -11.11 -4.29
N VAL A 94 8.36 -11.61 -4.23
CA VAL A 94 7.90 -12.77 -5.00
C VAL A 94 8.07 -12.55 -6.51
N LYS A 95 7.65 -11.39 -7.04
CA LYS A 95 7.80 -11.10 -8.48
C LYS A 95 9.28 -11.04 -8.90
N ILE A 96 10.13 -10.39 -8.12
CA ILE A 96 11.58 -10.31 -8.38
C ILE A 96 12.21 -11.71 -8.36
N LEU A 97 11.89 -12.51 -7.33
CA LEU A 97 12.38 -13.88 -7.15
C LEU A 97 12.10 -14.76 -8.38
N PHE A 98 10.89 -14.68 -8.94
CA PHE A 98 10.50 -15.51 -10.08
C PHE A 98 10.91 -14.96 -11.45
N ARG A 99 11.25 -13.66 -11.55
CA ARG A 99 11.79 -13.04 -12.78
C ARG A 99 13.31 -13.25 -12.93
N LEU A 100 14.04 -13.43 -11.83
CA LEU A 100 15.50 -13.63 -11.87
C LEU A 100 15.89 -15.09 -12.24
N PRO A 101 16.60 -15.33 -13.37
CA PRO A 101 16.86 -16.69 -13.87
C PRO A 101 17.67 -17.58 -12.93
N GLY A 102 18.61 -17.00 -12.18
CA GLY A 102 19.42 -17.72 -11.19
C GLY A 102 18.59 -18.22 -10.02
N LEU A 103 17.67 -17.39 -9.54
CA LEU A 103 16.84 -17.69 -8.38
C LEU A 103 15.65 -18.59 -8.76
N ARG A 104 15.05 -18.37 -9.94
CA ARG A 104 14.02 -19.24 -10.50
C ARG A 104 14.44 -20.70 -10.63
N ARG A 105 15.68 -20.97 -11.05
CA ARG A 105 16.22 -22.35 -11.13
C ARG A 105 16.36 -23.00 -9.76
N ARG A 106 16.79 -22.23 -8.75
CA ARG A 106 16.92 -22.69 -7.36
C ARG A 106 15.58 -23.00 -6.70
N PHE A 107 14.52 -22.27 -7.07
CA PHE A 107 13.17 -22.41 -6.50
C PHE A 107 12.16 -23.04 -7.49
N ALA A 108 12.63 -23.87 -8.43
CA ALA A 108 11.79 -24.43 -9.49
C ALA A 108 10.55 -25.19 -8.95
N ALA A 109 10.68 -25.91 -7.83
CA ALA A 109 9.58 -26.63 -7.19
C ALA A 109 8.47 -25.70 -6.64
N GLY A 110 8.84 -24.48 -6.24
CA GLY A 110 7.93 -23.45 -5.72
C GLY A 110 7.22 -22.65 -6.81
N LEU A 111 7.65 -22.77 -8.08
CA LEU A 111 7.08 -22.03 -9.20
C LEU A 111 5.58 -22.33 -9.40
N ARG A 112 5.14 -23.55 -9.06
CA ARG A 112 3.72 -23.95 -9.11
C ARG A 112 2.83 -23.13 -8.16
N TRP A 113 3.41 -22.63 -7.07
CA TRP A 113 2.70 -21.84 -6.04
C TRP A 113 2.84 -20.34 -6.26
N ALA A 114 3.68 -19.90 -7.20
CA ALA A 114 3.93 -18.48 -7.46
C ALA A 114 2.66 -17.75 -7.92
N ALA A 115 1.93 -18.32 -8.88
CA ALA A 115 0.71 -17.72 -9.41
C ALA A 115 -0.39 -17.55 -8.34
N PRO A 116 -0.81 -18.60 -7.60
CA PRO A 116 -1.83 -18.43 -6.56
C PRO A 116 -1.37 -17.49 -5.44
N LEU A 117 -0.08 -17.52 -5.06
CA LEU A 117 0.46 -16.60 -4.07
C LEU A 117 0.39 -15.14 -4.52
N VAL A 118 0.74 -14.85 -5.78
CA VAL A 118 0.63 -13.50 -6.36
C VAL A 118 -0.82 -13.00 -6.32
N VAL A 119 -1.78 -13.86 -6.65
CA VAL A 119 -3.21 -13.51 -6.61
C VAL A 119 -3.66 -13.21 -5.18
N ILE A 120 -3.33 -14.10 -4.23
CA ILE A 120 -3.68 -13.91 -2.81
C ILE A 120 -3.10 -12.61 -2.27
N LEU A 121 -1.82 -12.35 -2.51
CA LEU A 121 -1.15 -11.13 -2.06
C LEU A 121 -1.73 -9.88 -2.72
N SER A 122 -2.13 -9.95 -3.99
CA SER A 122 -2.75 -8.83 -4.71
C SER A 122 -4.14 -8.52 -4.16
N LEU A 123 -4.96 -9.53 -3.86
CA LEU A 123 -6.27 -9.35 -3.22
C LEU A 123 -6.14 -8.81 -1.80
N ALA A 124 -5.24 -9.38 -1.00
CA ALA A 124 -4.94 -8.89 0.35
C ALA A 124 -4.46 -7.43 0.32
N GLY A 125 -3.54 -7.11 -0.58
CA GLY A 125 -3.04 -5.75 -0.79
C GLY A 125 -4.15 -4.77 -1.21
N LEU A 126 -5.09 -5.20 -2.05
CA LEU A 126 -6.23 -4.38 -2.47
C LEU A 126 -7.16 -4.04 -1.30
N VAL A 127 -7.44 -5.02 -0.44
CA VAL A 127 -8.25 -4.82 0.77
C VAL A 127 -7.53 -3.89 1.75
N LEU A 128 -6.24 -4.11 1.98
CA LEU A 128 -5.46 -3.29 2.91
C LEU A 128 -5.28 -1.84 2.43
N VAL A 129 -5.04 -1.63 1.14
CA VAL A 129 -4.93 -0.25 0.59
C VAL A 129 -6.26 0.48 0.63
N TYR A 130 -7.37 -0.22 0.40
CA TYR A 130 -8.72 0.33 0.58
C TYR A 130 -8.93 0.80 2.04
N TYR A 131 -8.61 -0.05 3.03
CA TYR A 131 -8.75 0.33 4.43
C TYR A 131 -7.76 1.43 4.86
N THR A 132 -6.55 1.45 4.29
CA THR A 132 -5.60 2.56 4.51
C THR A 132 -6.24 3.89 4.11
N GLY A 133 -6.80 3.96 2.90
CA GLY A 133 -7.52 5.14 2.42
C GLY A 133 -8.77 5.46 3.25
N HIS A 134 -9.53 4.45 3.64
CA HIS A 134 -10.73 4.61 4.48
C HIS A 134 -10.40 5.25 5.83
N TYR A 135 -9.41 4.73 6.57
CA TYR A 135 -9.00 5.30 7.85
C TYR A 135 -8.34 6.67 7.70
N GLY A 136 -7.61 6.91 6.59
CA GLY A 136 -7.11 8.24 6.26
C GLY A 136 -8.24 9.25 6.07
N GLY A 137 -9.33 8.86 5.40
CA GLY A 137 -10.55 9.66 5.30
C GLY A 137 -11.22 9.90 6.64
N GLN A 138 -11.29 8.89 7.52
CA GLN A 138 -11.87 9.07 8.85
C GLN A 138 -11.13 10.12 9.69
N ILE A 139 -9.80 10.14 9.63
CA ILE A 139 -8.97 11.17 10.30
C ILE A 139 -9.43 12.58 9.87
N VAL A 140 -9.64 12.78 8.57
CA VAL A 140 -10.01 14.09 8.00
C VAL A 140 -11.47 14.45 8.31
N TYR A 141 -12.41 13.53 8.14
CA TYR A 141 -13.84 13.84 8.19
C TYR A 141 -14.47 13.68 9.59
N HIS A 142 -13.88 12.87 10.48
CA HIS A 142 -14.46 12.55 11.79
C HIS A 142 -13.55 12.91 12.98
N GLY A 143 -12.33 13.40 12.74
CA GLY A 143 -11.38 13.71 13.83
C GLY A 143 -11.95 14.68 14.87
N THR A 144 -12.56 15.79 14.42
CA THR A 144 -13.12 16.82 15.31
C THR A 144 -14.32 16.34 16.11
N GLN A 145 -15.10 15.38 15.59
CA GLN A 145 -16.23 14.79 16.30
C GLN A 145 -15.77 13.83 17.40
N ALA A 146 -14.69 13.09 17.15
CA ALA A 146 -14.13 12.13 18.10
C ALA A 146 -13.46 12.81 19.29
N SER A 147 -12.88 14.00 19.12
CA SER A 147 -12.30 14.79 20.22
C SER A 147 -13.32 15.55 21.06
N ALA A 148 -14.56 15.70 20.57
CA ALA A 148 -15.64 16.38 21.28
C ALA A 148 -16.41 15.48 22.27
N ASN A 149 -16.24 14.15 22.19
CA ASN A 149 -16.84 13.17 23.10
C ASN A 149 -15.73 12.33 23.76
N PRO A 150 -15.16 12.79 24.88
CA PRO A 150 -14.03 12.14 25.55
C PRO A 150 -14.38 10.78 26.19
#